data_AF-A0A967Q0Y2-F1
#
_entry.id   AF-A0A967Q0Y2-F1
#
_cell.length_a   1.000
_cell.length_b   1.000
_cell.length_c   1.000
_cell.angle_alpha   90.00
_cell.angle_beta   90.00
_cell.angle_gamma   90.00
#
_symmetry.space_group_name_H-M   'P 1'
#
loop_
_entity.id
_entity.type
_entity.pdbx_description
1 polymer ?
#
loop_
_entity_poly.entity_id
_entity_poly.type
_entity_poly.pdbx_seq_one_letter_code
_entity_poly.pdbx_strand_id
1 'polypeptide(L)' 'MRIRLAILTGVALVIGVIVAYALAGVSVRPVHSLLRGVRAVGAGNLNQRVEIYRKDEIGVLTQAFNDMTVNLRE' A
#
# COMPACT_ATOMS: atom_id res chain seq x y z
N MET A 1 0.85 -20.03 -37.91
CA MET A 1 0.25 -18.74 -37.49
C MET A 1 -0.56 -18.87 -36.20
N ARG A 2 -1.56 -19.79 -36.13
CA ARG A 2 -2.45 -19.95 -34.97
C ARG A 2 -1.75 -20.25 -33.63
N ILE A 3 -0.74 -21.13 -33.62
CA ILE A 3 0.01 -21.49 -32.40
C ILE A 3 0.84 -20.31 -31.86
N ARG A 4 1.44 -19.50 -32.75
CA ARG A 4 2.22 -18.31 -32.34
C ARG A 4 1.33 -17.29 -31.64
N LEU A 5 0.12 -17.06 -32.16
CA LEU A 5 -0.89 -16.20 -31.53
C LEU A 5 -1.28 -16.73 -30.15
N ALA A 6 -1.56 -18.04 -30.02
CA ALA A 6 -1.91 -18.63 -28.74
C ALA A 6 -0.80 -18.48 -27.68
N ILE A 7 0.47 -18.65 -28.06
CA ILE A 7 1.61 -18.46 -27.15
C ILE A 7 1.70 -16.99 -26.71
N LEU A 8 1.59 -16.04 -27.64
CA LEU A 8 1.65 -14.61 -27.31
C LEU A 8 0.51 -14.20 -26.37
N THR A 9 -0.71 -14.68 -26.61
CA THR A 9 -1.85 -14.43 -25.72
C THR A 9 -1.62 -15.03 -24.34
N GLY A 10 -1.13 -16.28 -24.26
CA GLY A 10 -0.83 -16.92 -22.99
C GLY A 10 0.23 -16.15 -22.18
N VAL A 11 1.32 -15.74 -22.83
CA VAL A 11 2.38 -14.93 -22.20
C VAL A 11 1.83 -13.58 -21.71
N ALA A 12 1.04 -12.90 -22.53
CA ALA A 12 0.44 -11.61 -22.15
C ALA A 12 -0.50 -11.75 -20.93
N LEU A 13 -1.29 -12.83 -20.86
CA LEU A 13 -2.15 -13.11 -19.70
C LEU A 13 -1.33 -13.35 -18.43
N VAL A 14 -0.27 -14.16 -18.52
CA VAL A 14 0.60 -14.43 -17.37
C VAL A 14 1.25 -13.14 -16.87
N ILE A 15 1.76 -12.31 -17.77
CA ILE A 15 2.33 -10.99 -17.42
C ILE A 15 1.27 -10.11 -16.77
N GLY A 16 0.06 -10.06 -17.34
CA GLY A 16 -1.05 -9.28 -16.79
C GLY A 16 -1.40 -9.68 -15.35
N VAL A 17 -1.45 -10.98 -15.06
CA VAL A 17 -1.69 -11.50 -13.70
C VAL A 17 -0.56 -11.10 -12.75
N ILE A 18 0.70 -11.23 -13.17
CA ILE A 18 1.86 -10.85 -12.35
C ILE A 18 1.83 -9.36 -12.02
N VAL A 19 1.57 -8.51 -13.01
CA VAL A 19 1.49 -7.05 -12.84
C VAL A 19 0.33 -6.68 -11.92
N ALA A 20 -0.86 -7.27 -12.11
CA ALA A 20 -2.01 -7.02 -11.26
C ALA A 20 -1.72 -7.40 -9.80
N TYR A 21 -1.09 -8.55 -9.57
CA TYR A 21 -0.71 -8.99 -8.22
C TYR A 21 0.34 -8.06 -7.59
N ALA A 22 1.34 -7.63 -8.36
CA ALA A 22 2.36 -6.70 -7.89
C ALA A 22 1.76 -5.34 -7.50
N LEU A 23 0.89 -4.78 -8.35
CA LEU A 23 0.20 -3.51 -8.08
C LEU A 23 -0.70 -3.59 -6.86
N ALA A 24 -1.42 -4.71 -6.68
CA ALA A 24 -2.19 -4.96 -5.46
C ALA A 24 -1.29 -4.93 -4.22
N GLY A 25 -0.12 -5.57 -4.27
CA GLY A 25 0.86 -5.55 -3.18
C GLY A 25 1.39 -4.15 -2.84
N VAL A 26 1.64 -3.31 -3.84
CA VAL A 26 2.16 -1.94 -3.67
C VAL A 26 1.15 -1.01 -2.97
N SER A 27 -0.14 -1.21 -3.20
CA SER A 27 -1.20 -0.37 -2.60
C SER A 27 -1.76 -0.94 -1.29
N VAL A 28 -1.96 -2.26 -1.20
CA VAL A 28 -2.61 -2.88 -0.03
C VAL A 28 -1.71 -2.86 1.21
N ARG A 29 -0.39 -3.03 1.05
CA ARG A 29 0.58 -3.04 2.16
C ARG A 29 0.60 -1.73 2.98
N PRO A 30 0.78 -0.54 2.38
CA PRO A 30 0.81 0.71 3.15
C PRO A 30 -0.55 1.04 3.78
N VAL A 31 -1.66 0.68 3.14
CA VAL A 31 -3.00 0.83 3.74
C VAL A 31 -3.14 -0.02 5.01
N HIS A 32 -2.66 -1.26 5.00
CA HIS A 32 -2.64 -2.10 6.21
C HIS A 32 -1.72 -1.54 7.30
N SER A 33 -0.58 -0.97 6.93
CA SER A 33 0.31 -0.30 7.90
C SER A 33 -0.37 0.90 8.56
N LEU A 34 -1.07 1.72 7.78
CA LEU A 34 -1.88 2.83 8.31
C LEU A 34 -2.99 2.32 9.24
N LEU A 35 -3.73 1.28 8.83
CA LEU A 35 -4.79 0.71 9.65
C LEU A 35 -4.27 0.19 11.00
N ARG A 36 -3.07 -0.40 11.03
CA ARG A 36 -2.41 -0.78 12.29
C ARG A 36 -2.07 0.44 13.15
N GLY A 37 -1.55 1.50 12.55
CA GLY A 37 -1.29 2.77 13.25
C GLY A 37 -2.55 3.36 13.86
N VAL A 38 -3.62 3.47 13.06
CA VAL A 38 -4.93 3.98 13.51
C VAL A 38 -5.47 3.16 14.69
N ARG A 39 -5.40 1.83 14.63
CA ARG A 39 -5.84 0.96 15.74
C ARG A 39 -4.99 1.16 17.00
N ALA A 40 -3.68 1.33 16.86
CA ALA A 40 -2.78 1.58 18.00
C ALA A 40 -3.12 2.92 18.67
N VAL A 41 -3.30 3.98 17.88
CA VAL A 41 -3.71 5.30 18.37
C VAL A 41 -5.08 5.24 19.05
N GLY A 42 -6.05 4.55 18.45
CA GLY A 42 -7.38 4.36 19.04
C GLY A 42 -7.37 3.54 20.35
N ALA A 43 -6.34 2.71 20.56
CA ALA A 43 -6.11 2.00 21.82
C ALA A 43 -5.29 2.81 22.85
N GLY A 44 -4.99 4.09 22.57
CA GLY A 44 -4.21 4.98 23.44
C GLY A 44 -2.70 4.92 23.24
N ASN A 45 -2.19 4.13 22.30
CA ASN A 45 -0.76 4.09 22.00
C ASN A 45 -0.39 5.13 20.93
N LEU A 46 -0.04 6.34 21.39
CA LEU A 46 0.36 7.47 20.55
C LEU A 46 1.86 7.45 20.16
N ASN A 47 2.64 6.49 20.66
CA ASN A 47 4.06 6.38 20.32
C ASN A 47 4.28 5.62 19.00
N GLN A 48 3.22 5.06 18.41
CA GLN A 48 3.27 4.34 17.15
C GLN A 48 3.41 5.33 15.98
N ARG A 49 4.52 5.25 15.24
CA ARG A 49 4.71 6.01 13.98
C ARG A 49 4.57 5.07 12.78
N VAL A 50 3.84 5.52 11.76
CA VAL A 50 3.72 4.79 10.49
C VAL A 50 4.81 5.30 9.54
N GLU A 51 5.64 4.41 9.01
CA GLU A 51 6.74 4.81 8.12
C GLU A 51 6.24 5.25 6.74
N ILE A 52 6.83 6.34 6.22
CA ILE A 52 6.45 6.97 4.96
C ILE A 52 7.34 6.39 3.85
N TYR A 53 6.82 5.41 3.11
CA TYR A 53 7.54 4.78 1.98
C TYR A 53 7.11 5.31 0.60
N ARG A 54 5.99 6.03 0.51
CA ARG A 54 5.39 6.49 -0.75
C ARG A 54 5.48 8.00 -0.90
N LYS A 55 5.58 8.47 -2.14
CA LYS A 55 5.62 9.90 -2.52
C LYS A 55 4.31 10.38 -3.18
N ASP A 56 3.25 9.61 -3.01
CA ASP A 56 1.92 9.88 -3.55
C ASP A 56 0.92 10.19 -2.43
N GLU A 57 -0.37 10.16 -2.74
CA GLU A 57 -1.45 10.50 -1.81
C GLU A 57 -1.43 9.65 -0.54
N ILE A 58 -1.00 8.38 -0.61
CA ILE A 58 -0.86 7.51 0.57
C ILE A 58 0.29 7.97 1.45
N GLY A 59 1.38 8.46 0.85
CA GLY A 59 2.49 9.08 1.56
C GLY A 59 2.07 10.34 2.31
N VAL A 60 1.37 11.23 1.62
CA VAL A 60 0.83 12.48 2.20
C VAL A 60 -0.15 12.17 3.34
N LEU A 61 -1.05 11.21 3.16
CA LEU A 61 -1.97 10.78 4.20
C LEU A 61 -1.24 10.21 5.42
N THR A 62 -0.16 9.45 5.19
CA THR A 62 0.67 8.90 6.27
C THR A 62 1.37 9.99 7.06
N GLN A 63 1.87 11.03 6.39
CA GLN A 63 2.45 12.19 7.05
C GLN A 63 1.42 12.91 7.92
N ALA A 64 0.27 13.26 7.35
CA ALA A 64 -0.81 13.93 8.08
C ALA A 64 -1.29 13.12 9.29
N PHE A 65 -1.39 11.79 9.16
CA PHE A 65 -1.74 10.89 10.27
C PHE A 65 -0.70 10.92 11.41
N ASN A 66 0.59 10.87 11.06
CA ASN A 66 1.67 10.93 12.05
C ASN A 66 1.68 12.28 12.76
N ASP A 67 1.52 13.39 12.03
CA ASP A 67 1.50 14.75 12.60
C ASP A 67 0.32 14.91 13.57
N MET A 68 -0.88 14.43 13.20
CA MET A 68 -2.02 14.38 14.11
C MET A 68 -1.72 13.59 15.39
N THR A 69 -1.06 12.44 15.26
CA THR A 69 -0.72 11.57 16.41
C THR A 69 0.29 12.24 17.35
N VAL A 70 1.25 13.00 16.80
CA VAL A 70 2.19 13.80 17.59
C VAL A 70 1.45 14.87 18.39
N ASN A 71 0.53 15.60 17.74
CA ASN A 71 -0.26 16.65 18.41
C ASN A 71 -1.17 16.11 19.51
N LEU A 72 -1.67 14.87 19.39
CA LEU A 72 -2.47 14.23 20.44
C LEU A 72 -1.66 13.81 21.67
N ARG A 73 -0.34 13.69 21.52
CA ARG A 73 0.57 13.27 22.59
C ARG A 73 1.05 14.44 23.45
N GLU A 74 1.03 15.65 22.91
CA GLU A 74 1.28 16.90 23.64
C GLU A 74 0.08 17.31 24.50
#